data_AF-A0A7R9P1Y1-F1
#
_entry.id   AF-A0A7R9P1Y1-F1
#
_cell.length_a   1.000
_cell.length_b   1.000
_cell.length_c   1.000
_cell.angle_alpha   90.00
_cell.angle_beta   90.00
_cell.angle_gamma   90.00
#
_symmetry.space_group_name_H-M   'P 1'
#
loop_
_entity.id
_entity.type
_entity.pdbx_description
1 polymer ?
#
loop_
_entity_poly.entity_id
_entity_poly.type
_entity_poly.pdbx_seq_one_letter_code
_entity_poly.pdbx_strand_id
1 'polypeptide(L)'
;HRSGPRYSRPDGFQKNGVVINGLEDYVLELREHLKLSESRTLRSGESGDSNLTQLDWTDFQPGSIVAIRVSLHDKVKPALSLLGELVSGFTHRVVPSHEELREVISRLDLSDLNRALYRCAEEEREEGQGAGLYDIPDFGPTVYCGLQGFMSLLSNIRPSNDLGHPMCNNLRQGNWMIDYVWQRLKRNSGTAELGGWLEKNLLAVTSVPRYLVPSYFDLVITGAYCLLLDQAWSLMSSFVHEGSSFNRNLALGSVQCGGVVHSAPLPSFSPALAPPVPPVHVTSSEEQIPACVTLSAGLPHFSTGYMRNWGRDTFISLRGLFILTGRYQEARYHILGYAGCLRHGLIPNLLDGGRKSRFNCRDAVWWWLYCIQSYVEEVPEGSAILQDKVSRIFPQDDSPPQPPGTVDQPLADVIQEALSVHFQGLCFRERDAGREIDAHMTDRGFNNQIGVHPDTGSAHFVHLNGSTQHKDFDAMH
;
A
#
# COMPACT_ATOMS: atom_id res chain seq x y z
N HIS A 1 25.23 62.48 2.14
CA HIS A 1 25.05 63.51 3.18
C HIS A 1 26.11 64.58 2.96
N ARG A 2 25.72 65.83 2.72
CA ARG A 2 26.68 66.93 2.47
C ARG A 2 27.00 67.77 3.72
N SER A 3 26.36 67.53 4.87
CA SER A 3 26.38 68.48 5.99
C SER A 3 26.23 67.79 7.35
N GLY A 4 27.32 67.29 7.96
CA GLY A 4 27.35 66.92 9.38
C GLY A 4 27.86 65.50 9.70
N PRO A 5 27.98 65.14 11.00
CA PRO A 5 28.41 63.82 11.47
C PRO A 5 27.55 62.70 10.88
N ARG A 6 28.14 61.54 10.56
CA ARG A 6 27.34 60.37 10.11
C ARG A 6 26.27 60.06 11.18
N TYR A 7 25.03 59.87 10.75
CA TYR A 7 23.85 59.53 11.58
C TYR A 7 23.21 60.66 12.43
N SER A 8 23.58 61.93 12.25
CA SER A 8 22.86 63.04 12.88
C SER A 8 21.51 63.31 12.18
N ARG A 9 20.57 63.95 12.89
CA ARG A 9 19.33 64.46 12.26
C ARG A 9 19.69 65.52 11.21
N PRO A 10 18.88 65.68 10.14
CA PRO A 10 19.11 66.74 9.17
C PRO A 10 18.91 68.10 9.85
N ASP A 11 19.98 68.87 10.01
CA ASP A 11 19.95 70.16 10.70
C ASP A 11 19.65 71.33 9.74
N GLY A 12 19.62 71.08 8.43
CA GLY A 12 19.46 72.09 7.36
C GLY A 12 18.04 72.26 6.80
N PHE A 13 17.04 71.51 7.27
CA PHE A 13 15.69 71.56 6.71
C PHE A 13 14.95 72.86 7.06
N GLN A 14 14.65 73.69 6.05
CA GLN A 14 13.75 74.84 6.20
C GLN A 14 12.40 74.54 5.54
N LYS A 15 11.35 74.44 6.35
CA LYS A 15 9.98 74.19 5.87
C LYS A 15 9.44 75.40 5.10
N ASN A 16 8.99 75.17 3.87
CA ASN A 16 8.35 76.21 3.07
C ASN A 16 6.92 76.48 3.57
N GLY A 17 6.53 77.76 3.69
CA GLY A 17 5.23 78.16 4.24
C GLY A 17 4.03 77.98 3.30
N VAL A 18 4.27 77.68 2.01
CA VAL A 18 3.22 77.63 0.96
C VAL A 18 3.12 76.24 0.31
N VAL A 19 4.24 75.51 0.24
CA VAL A 19 4.30 74.20 -0.41
C VAL A 19 4.96 73.15 0.49
N ILE A 20 4.65 71.88 0.25
CA ILE A 20 5.35 70.77 0.89
C ILE A 20 6.73 70.64 0.22
N ASN A 21 7.82 70.80 0.97
CA ASN A 21 9.19 70.62 0.51
C ASN A 21 9.94 69.52 1.31
N GLY A 22 10.95 68.93 0.69
CA GLY A 22 11.76 67.83 1.25
C GLY A 22 13.13 68.27 1.76
N LEU A 23 13.95 67.29 2.18
CA LEU A 23 15.34 67.50 2.61
C LEU A 23 16.26 67.66 1.38
N GLU A 24 17.16 68.64 1.40
CA GLU A 24 18.08 68.92 0.28
C GLU A 24 19.48 68.28 0.47
N ASP A 25 19.77 67.74 1.66
CA ASP A 25 21.10 67.24 2.06
C ASP A 25 21.43 65.83 1.54
N TYR A 26 20.47 65.21 0.84
CA TYR A 26 20.53 63.84 0.33
C TYR A 26 20.57 63.85 -1.20
N VAL A 27 21.59 63.19 -1.75
CA VAL A 27 21.76 63.02 -3.20
C VAL A 27 21.58 61.54 -3.49
N LEU A 28 20.67 61.21 -4.40
CA LEU A 28 20.52 59.85 -4.92
C LEU A 28 21.58 59.60 -5.99
N GLU A 29 22.44 58.62 -5.77
CA GLU A 29 23.28 58.05 -6.82
C GLU A 29 22.66 56.73 -7.28
N LEU A 30 21.98 56.76 -8.43
CA LEU A 30 21.36 55.58 -9.03
C LEU A 30 22.24 55.04 -10.16
N ARG A 31 22.45 53.72 -10.15
CA ARG A 31 23.13 53.01 -11.23
C ARG A 31 22.34 51.76 -11.57
N GLU A 32 22.00 51.59 -12.84
CA GLU A 32 21.09 50.55 -13.33
C GLU A 32 21.77 49.68 -14.39
N HIS A 33 21.25 48.48 -14.58
CA HIS A 33 21.70 47.53 -15.62
C HIS A 33 23.21 47.21 -15.61
N LEU A 34 23.83 47.28 -14.43
CA LEU A 34 25.25 47.00 -14.24
C LEU A 34 25.55 45.50 -14.41
N LYS A 35 26.68 45.20 -15.08
CA LYS A 35 27.28 43.86 -14.98
C LYS A 35 27.95 43.70 -13.62
N LEU A 36 28.07 42.46 -13.14
CA LEU A 36 28.71 42.19 -11.84
C LEU A 36 30.16 42.70 -11.78
N SER A 37 30.90 42.63 -12.89
CA SER A 37 32.26 43.16 -13.03
C SER A 37 32.36 44.70 -12.90
N GLU A 38 31.26 45.40 -13.11
CA GLU A 38 31.16 46.87 -13.04
C GLU A 38 30.66 47.35 -11.68
N SER A 39 30.21 46.42 -10.83
CA SER A 39 29.70 46.73 -9.50
C SER A 39 30.83 47.14 -8.57
N ARG A 40 30.62 48.24 -7.85
CA ARG A 40 31.50 48.69 -6.76
C ARG A 40 31.14 48.06 -5.41
N THR A 41 29.93 47.52 -5.31
CA THR A 41 29.31 47.08 -4.07
C THR A 41 29.31 45.55 -3.93
N LEU A 42 29.30 44.83 -5.06
CA LEU A 42 29.24 43.38 -5.11
C LEU A 42 30.38 42.83 -5.98
N ARG A 43 30.96 41.71 -5.56
CA ARG A 43 31.90 40.92 -6.36
C ARG A 43 31.51 39.45 -6.35
N SER A 44 31.89 38.71 -7.39
CA SER A 44 31.73 37.25 -7.38
C SER A 44 32.72 36.63 -6.39
N GLY A 45 32.20 35.85 -5.44
CA GLY A 45 33.02 35.02 -4.55
C GLY A 45 33.23 33.60 -5.11
N GLU A 46 34.18 32.88 -4.53
CA GLU A 46 34.40 31.46 -4.82
C GLU A 46 33.67 30.60 -3.78
N SER A 47 32.53 30.02 -4.15
CA SER A 47 31.76 29.17 -3.23
C SER A 47 32.30 27.73 -3.14
N GLY A 48 33.14 27.31 -4.10
CA GLY A 48 33.56 25.92 -4.26
C GLY A 48 32.48 24.97 -4.79
N ASP A 49 31.22 25.41 -4.87
CA ASP A 49 30.10 24.65 -5.44
C ASP A 49 29.61 25.30 -6.75
N SER A 50 29.71 24.55 -7.85
CA SER A 50 29.23 24.97 -9.16
C SER A 50 27.72 25.27 -9.25
N ASN A 51 26.96 24.96 -8.20
CA ASN A 51 25.53 25.26 -8.08
C ASN A 51 25.22 26.51 -7.25
N LEU A 52 26.22 27.13 -6.63
CA LEU A 52 26.03 28.24 -5.71
C LEU A 52 26.75 29.48 -6.23
N THR A 53 25.98 30.53 -6.49
CA THR A 53 26.52 31.86 -6.83
C THR A 53 26.77 32.63 -5.53
N GLN A 54 28.03 32.79 -5.15
CA GLN A 54 28.41 33.62 -4.01
C GLN A 54 28.66 35.06 -4.46
N LEU A 55 28.09 36.01 -3.73
CA LEU A 55 28.30 37.43 -3.93
C LEU A 55 28.83 38.06 -2.64
N ASP A 56 30.03 38.62 -2.72
CA ASP A 56 30.70 39.25 -1.58
C ASP A 56 30.46 40.77 -1.61
N TRP A 57 30.14 41.32 -0.43
CA TRP A 57 29.95 42.76 -0.25
C TRP A 57 31.29 43.46 -0.08
N THR A 58 31.50 44.57 -0.79
CA THR A 58 32.73 45.37 -0.68
C THR A 58 32.50 46.76 -0.10
N ASP A 59 31.64 47.55 -0.75
CA ASP A 59 31.36 48.93 -0.36
C ASP A 59 29.85 49.14 -0.27
N PHE A 60 29.26 48.63 0.80
CA PHE A 60 27.83 48.73 1.09
C PHE A 60 27.59 49.58 2.33
N GLN A 61 27.43 50.88 2.10
CA GLN A 61 27.23 51.85 3.18
C GLN A 61 25.77 51.83 3.69
N PRO A 62 25.53 52.17 4.96
CA PRO A 62 24.17 52.32 5.47
C PRO A 62 23.35 53.34 4.66
N GLY A 63 22.12 52.97 4.30
CA GLY A 63 21.25 53.77 3.43
C GLY A 63 21.40 53.45 1.93
N SER A 64 22.24 52.49 1.56
CA SER A 64 22.32 51.95 0.19
C SER A 64 21.28 50.85 -0.05
N ILE A 65 20.81 50.74 -1.30
CA ILE A 65 19.94 49.66 -1.77
C ILE A 65 20.61 49.01 -2.97
N VAL A 66 20.60 47.67 -3.01
CA VAL A 66 21.00 46.90 -4.19
C VAL A 66 19.86 46.00 -4.59
N ALA A 67 19.46 46.07 -5.86
CA ALA A 67 18.52 45.15 -6.47
C ALA A 67 19.29 44.21 -7.39
N ILE A 68 19.14 42.90 -7.18
CA ILE A 68 19.83 41.87 -7.96
C ILE A 68 18.78 41.09 -8.75
N ARG A 69 18.98 40.99 -10.07
CA ARG A 69 18.21 40.06 -10.89
C ARG A 69 18.87 38.70 -10.81
N VAL A 70 18.17 37.72 -10.25
CA VAL A 70 18.62 36.33 -10.18
C VAL A 70 17.95 35.50 -11.27
N SER A 71 18.70 34.55 -11.82
CA SER A 71 18.20 33.54 -12.74
C SER A 71 18.78 32.19 -12.37
N LEU A 72 18.01 31.13 -12.59
CA LEU A 72 18.49 29.77 -12.40
C LEU A 72 19.56 29.43 -13.43
N HIS A 73 20.53 28.59 -13.03
CA HIS A 73 21.56 28.09 -13.93
C HIS A 73 20.95 27.35 -15.12
N ASP A 74 21.57 27.49 -16.30
CA ASP A 74 21.06 26.89 -17.55
C ASP A 74 20.90 25.36 -17.46
N LYS A 75 21.77 24.69 -16.70
CA LYS A 75 21.69 23.24 -16.42
C LYS A 75 20.39 22.80 -15.73
N VAL A 76 19.74 23.70 -14.99
CA VAL A 76 18.51 23.40 -14.22
C VAL A 76 17.24 23.64 -15.05
N LYS A 77 17.32 24.53 -16.05
CA LYS A 77 16.14 24.96 -16.84
C LYS A 77 15.40 23.79 -17.51
N PRO A 78 16.07 22.78 -18.13
CA PRO A 78 15.37 21.64 -18.72
C PRO A 78 14.57 20.84 -17.68
N ALA A 79 15.18 20.58 -16.51
CA ALA A 79 14.52 19.84 -15.44
C ALA A 79 13.27 20.57 -14.92
N LEU A 80 13.35 21.90 -14.76
CA LEU A 80 12.19 22.70 -14.34
C LEU A 80 11.11 22.83 -15.41
N SER A 81 11.47 22.80 -16.69
CA SER A 81 10.49 22.75 -17.77
C SER A 81 9.67 21.46 -17.66
N LEU A 82 10.34 20.31 -17.53
CA LEU A 82 9.69 19.02 -17.37
C LEU A 82 8.83 18.96 -16.10
N LEU A 83 9.35 19.46 -14.97
CA LEU A 83 8.56 19.56 -13.73
C LEU A 83 7.36 20.51 -13.89
N GLY A 84 7.52 21.62 -14.61
CA GLY A 84 6.43 22.56 -14.91
C GLY A 84 5.32 21.94 -15.78
N GLU A 85 5.68 21.09 -16.73
CA GLU A 85 4.74 20.27 -17.50
C GLU A 85 3.98 19.29 -16.59
N LEU A 86 4.69 18.59 -15.69
CA LEU A 86 4.07 17.70 -14.70
C LEU A 86 3.12 18.45 -13.75
N VAL A 87 3.54 19.62 -13.23
CA VAL A 87 2.69 20.50 -12.40
C VAL A 87 1.41 20.81 -13.16
N SER A 88 1.56 21.33 -14.38
CA SER A 88 0.44 21.77 -15.20
C SER A 88 -0.52 20.61 -15.48
N GLY A 89 0.00 19.41 -15.71
CA GLY A 89 -0.83 18.24 -15.94
C GLY A 89 -1.55 17.72 -14.71
N PHE A 90 -0.96 17.82 -13.51
CA PHE A 90 -1.64 17.40 -12.29
C PHE A 90 -2.69 18.42 -11.84
N THR A 91 -2.50 19.72 -12.14
CA THR A 91 -3.41 20.79 -11.70
C THR A 91 -4.52 21.13 -12.69
N HIS A 92 -4.28 21.08 -14.00
CA HIS A 92 -5.27 21.44 -15.02
C HIS A 92 -5.90 20.21 -15.66
N ARG A 93 -7.15 19.90 -15.28
CA ARG A 93 -7.99 18.83 -15.86
C ARG A 93 -8.37 19.02 -17.35
N VAL A 94 -7.78 20.00 -18.05
CA VAL A 94 -8.29 20.52 -19.33
C VAL A 94 -7.66 19.82 -20.55
N VAL A 95 -6.51 19.15 -20.41
CA VAL A 95 -5.83 18.39 -21.49
C VAL A 95 -5.07 17.20 -20.85
N PRO A 96 -5.09 15.97 -21.39
CA PRO A 96 -4.46 14.82 -20.73
C PRO A 96 -2.94 14.89 -20.86
N SER A 97 -2.26 15.61 -19.97
CA SER A 97 -0.78 15.68 -19.93
C SER A 97 -0.14 14.64 -18.99
N HIS A 98 -0.87 13.55 -18.72
CA HIS A 98 -0.37 12.35 -18.06
C HIS A 98 -0.69 11.08 -18.84
N GLU A 99 -0.83 11.17 -20.17
CA GLU A 99 -1.22 10.03 -21.00
C GLU A 99 -0.27 8.84 -20.82
N GLU A 100 1.05 9.09 -20.79
CA GLU A 100 2.06 8.07 -20.50
C GLU A 100 1.85 7.41 -19.11
N LEU A 101 1.69 8.21 -18.05
CA LEU A 101 1.49 7.67 -16.69
C LEU A 101 0.16 6.93 -16.55
N ARG A 102 -0.92 7.47 -17.13
CA ARG A 102 -2.24 6.83 -17.11
C ARG A 102 -2.24 5.54 -17.91
N GLU A 103 -1.54 5.49 -19.03
CA GLU A 103 -1.37 4.26 -19.80
C GLU A 103 -0.64 3.21 -18.97
N VAL A 104 0.49 3.56 -18.36
CA VAL A 104 1.23 2.65 -17.46
C VAL A 104 0.36 2.16 -16.30
N ILE A 105 -0.34 3.07 -15.62
CA ILE A 105 -1.20 2.73 -14.48
C ILE A 105 -2.41 1.89 -14.91
N SER A 106 -2.97 2.11 -16.11
CA SER A 106 -4.13 1.36 -16.60
C SER A 106 -3.88 -0.13 -16.78
N ARG A 107 -2.61 -0.55 -16.88
CA ARG A 107 -2.17 -1.94 -17.02
C ARG A 107 -1.98 -2.65 -15.69
N LEU A 108 -1.98 -1.92 -14.59
CA LEU A 108 -1.80 -2.47 -13.24
C LEU A 108 -3.10 -3.12 -12.77
N ASP A 109 -2.98 -4.31 -12.18
CA ASP A 109 -4.07 -4.96 -11.46
C ASP A 109 -4.08 -4.60 -9.96
N LEU A 110 -5.05 -5.13 -9.20
CA LEU A 110 -5.15 -4.86 -7.77
C LEU A 110 -3.97 -5.43 -6.95
N SER A 111 -3.28 -6.46 -7.43
CA SER A 111 -2.07 -6.99 -6.79
C SER A 111 -0.86 -6.09 -7.04
N ASP A 112 -0.71 -5.56 -8.26
CA ASP A 112 0.30 -4.55 -8.58
C ASP A 112 0.08 -3.28 -7.74
N LEU A 113 -1.17 -2.89 -7.53
CA LEU A 113 -1.54 -1.75 -6.70
C LEU A 113 -1.27 -1.99 -5.21
N ASN A 114 -1.42 -3.23 -4.70
CA ASN A 114 -0.94 -3.59 -3.36
C ASN A 114 0.56 -3.28 -3.24
N ARG A 115 1.37 -3.65 -4.25
CA ARG A 115 2.80 -3.35 -4.27
C ARG A 115 3.08 -1.86 -4.37
N ALA A 116 2.43 -1.15 -5.28
CA ALA A 116 2.68 0.26 -5.54
C ALA A 116 2.32 1.15 -4.33
N LEU A 117 1.22 0.84 -3.66
CA LEU A 117 0.66 1.68 -2.60
C LEU A 117 1.08 1.25 -1.20
N TYR A 118 1.13 -0.04 -0.89
CA TYR A 118 1.17 -0.53 0.49
C TYR A 118 2.43 -1.35 0.78
N ARG A 119 2.31 -2.68 0.91
CA ARG A 119 3.34 -3.62 1.42
C ARG A 119 3.89 -3.23 2.78
N CYS A 120 3.63 -4.08 3.79
CA CYS A 120 4.36 -3.95 5.05
C CYS A 120 5.79 -4.49 4.90
N ALA A 121 6.61 -4.27 5.92
CA ALA A 121 8.04 -4.61 5.88
C ALA A 121 8.28 -6.12 5.69
N GLU A 122 7.46 -6.94 6.33
CA GLU A 122 7.53 -8.40 6.34
C GLU A 122 7.21 -8.95 4.94
N GLU A 123 6.14 -8.45 4.33
CA GLU A 123 5.73 -8.82 2.98
C GLU A 123 6.83 -8.48 1.94
N GLU A 124 7.39 -7.27 2.00
CA GLU A 124 8.43 -6.83 1.06
C GLU A 124 9.74 -7.61 1.23
N ARG A 125 10.15 -7.88 2.47
CA ARG A 125 11.42 -8.59 2.78
C ARG A 125 11.38 -10.04 2.32
N GLU A 126 10.22 -10.66 2.37
CA GLU A 126 10.06 -12.07 2.02
C GLU A 126 10.35 -12.36 0.55
N GLU A 127 10.12 -11.40 -0.34
CA GLU A 127 10.46 -11.56 -1.77
C GLU A 127 11.98 -11.65 -2.03
N GLY A 128 12.81 -11.49 -0.99
CA GLY A 128 14.24 -11.78 -1.06
C GLY A 128 15.04 -10.75 -1.86
N GLN A 129 14.41 -9.65 -2.28
CA GLN A 129 15.06 -8.59 -3.06
C GLN A 129 15.65 -7.47 -2.20
N GLY A 130 15.65 -7.61 -0.86
CA GLY A 130 16.35 -6.71 0.06
C GLY A 130 15.72 -5.32 0.21
N ALA A 131 14.42 -5.16 -0.06
CA ALA A 131 13.67 -3.96 0.31
C ALA A 131 12.88 -4.22 1.61
N GLY A 132 12.95 -3.27 2.53
CA GLY A 132 12.03 -3.14 3.66
C GLY A 132 11.47 -1.71 3.67
N LEU A 133 10.93 -1.26 4.79
CA LEU A 133 10.48 0.12 4.95
C LEU A 133 11.64 1.10 4.76
N TYR A 134 11.35 2.29 4.23
CA TYR A 134 12.35 3.35 4.18
C TYR A 134 12.50 3.97 5.57
N ASP A 135 13.69 3.87 6.15
CA ASP A 135 14.01 4.47 7.44
C ASP A 135 14.47 5.92 7.25
N ILE A 136 13.68 6.87 7.75
CA ILE A 136 13.96 8.30 7.64
C ILE A 136 14.87 8.68 8.83
N PRO A 137 16.10 9.18 8.57
CA PRO A 137 16.99 9.62 9.64
C PRO A 137 16.30 10.63 10.57
N ASP A 138 16.53 10.50 11.88
CA ASP A 138 15.95 11.34 12.93
C ASP A 138 14.40 11.28 13.02
N PHE A 139 13.77 10.25 12.45
CA PHE A 139 12.33 10.05 12.49
C PHE A 139 11.92 8.59 12.70
N GLY A 140 12.40 7.69 11.83
CA GLY A 140 12.07 6.26 11.84
C GLY A 140 11.47 5.77 10.52
N PRO A 141 11.04 4.49 10.48
CA PRO A 141 10.54 3.87 9.26
C PRO A 141 9.16 4.38 8.86
N THR A 142 8.90 4.42 7.55
CA THR A 142 7.55 4.58 7.02
C THR A 142 6.64 3.43 7.46
N VAL A 143 5.32 3.61 7.44
CA VAL A 143 4.36 2.54 7.82
C VAL A 143 4.12 1.51 6.71
N TYR A 144 4.43 1.88 5.47
CA TYR A 144 4.33 1.07 4.26
C TYR A 144 5.55 1.32 3.37
N CYS A 145 5.95 0.33 2.57
CA CYS A 145 7.03 0.47 1.59
C CYS A 145 6.59 1.28 0.36
N GLY A 146 5.31 1.15 -0.03
CA GLY A 146 4.71 1.85 -1.15
C GLY A 146 4.38 3.31 -0.87
N LEU A 147 3.74 3.97 -1.85
CA LEU A 147 3.50 5.41 -1.80
C LEU A 147 2.63 5.85 -0.60
N GLN A 148 1.76 4.99 -0.07
CA GLN A 148 0.98 5.29 1.14
C GLN A 148 1.89 5.64 2.32
N GLY A 149 3.06 5.00 2.45
CA GLY A 149 4.01 5.24 3.54
C GLY A 149 4.47 6.69 3.56
N PHE A 150 4.82 7.24 2.39
CA PHE A 150 5.23 8.64 2.23
C PHE A 150 4.04 9.59 2.32
N MET A 151 2.90 9.25 1.70
CA MET A 151 1.70 10.07 1.72
C MET A 151 1.14 10.27 3.13
N SER A 152 1.29 9.28 4.01
CA SER A 152 0.88 9.39 5.42
C SER A 152 1.63 10.51 6.14
N LEU A 153 2.90 10.75 5.80
CA LEU A 153 3.70 11.86 6.32
C LEU A 153 3.39 13.17 5.60
N LEU A 154 3.36 13.14 4.26
CA LEU A 154 3.11 14.32 3.42
C LEU A 154 1.74 14.96 3.68
N SER A 155 0.74 14.17 4.07
CA SER A 155 -0.59 14.65 4.46
C SER A 155 -0.56 15.63 5.64
N ASN A 156 0.46 15.54 6.51
CA ASN A 156 0.66 16.46 7.63
C ASN A 156 1.68 17.56 7.29
N ILE A 157 2.76 17.21 6.59
CA ILE A 157 3.84 18.14 6.22
C ILE A 157 3.34 19.24 5.27
N ARG A 158 2.55 18.87 4.25
CA ARG A 158 2.13 19.79 3.19
C ARG A 158 1.19 20.89 3.70
N PRO A 159 0.11 20.60 4.46
CA PRO A 159 -0.79 21.66 4.92
C PRO A 159 -0.15 22.66 5.87
N SER A 160 0.85 22.23 6.66
CA SER A 160 1.59 23.11 7.57
C SER A 160 2.82 23.76 6.91
N ASN A 161 3.17 23.36 5.68
CA ASN A 161 4.43 23.70 5.03
C ASN A 161 5.64 23.44 5.94
N ASP A 162 5.64 22.31 6.66
CA ASP A 162 6.70 21.94 7.60
C ASP A 162 7.96 21.45 6.86
N LEU A 163 8.68 22.40 6.26
CA LEU A 163 9.97 22.14 5.64
C LEU A 163 11.05 21.73 6.65
N GLY A 164 10.78 21.84 7.97
CA GLY A 164 11.66 21.40 9.05
C GLY A 164 11.59 19.90 9.31
N HIS A 165 10.58 19.20 8.79
CA HIS A 165 10.39 17.77 9.02
C HIS A 165 11.62 16.93 8.57
N PRO A 166 12.02 15.88 9.30
CA PRO A 166 13.17 15.04 8.95
C PRO A 166 13.11 14.44 7.54
N MET A 167 11.91 14.09 7.05
CA MET A 167 11.68 13.68 5.65
C MET A 167 12.17 14.74 4.65
N CYS A 168 11.80 16.01 4.85
CA CYS A 168 12.23 17.11 3.99
C CYS A 168 13.74 17.34 4.10
N ASN A 169 14.32 17.15 5.28
CA ASN A 169 15.76 17.22 5.47
C ASN A 169 16.50 16.13 4.70
N ASN A 170 16.04 14.88 4.81
CA ASN A 170 16.59 13.75 4.07
C ASN A 170 16.56 13.98 2.56
N LEU A 171 15.42 14.45 2.02
CA LEU A 171 15.27 14.80 0.61
C LEU A 171 16.21 15.95 0.16
N ARG A 172 16.58 16.87 1.05
CA ARG A 172 17.59 17.90 0.76
C ARG A 172 19.01 17.35 0.77
N GLN A 173 19.30 16.40 1.65
CA GLN A 173 20.64 15.84 1.87
C GLN A 173 21.04 14.86 0.77
N GLY A 174 20.10 14.14 0.16
CA GLY A 174 20.42 13.20 -0.91
C GLY A 174 19.21 12.62 -1.61
N ASN A 175 19.48 11.69 -2.53
CA ASN A 175 18.48 11.11 -3.42
C ASN A 175 17.97 9.74 -2.92
N TRP A 176 18.42 9.26 -1.76
CA TRP A 176 18.15 7.87 -1.33
C TRP A 176 16.66 7.54 -1.24
N MET A 177 15.83 8.47 -0.73
CA MET A 177 14.38 8.30 -0.67
C MET A 177 13.75 8.28 -2.07
N ILE A 178 14.26 9.12 -2.97
CA ILE A 178 13.82 9.19 -4.36
C ILE A 178 14.14 7.87 -5.08
N ASP A 179 15.36 7.39 -4.89
CA ASP A 179 15.86 6.15 -5.47
C ASP A 179 15.12 4.93 -4.94
N TYR A 180 14.87 4.89 -3.64
CA TYR A 180 14.10 3.83 -3.00
C TYR A 180 12.72 3.64 -3.65
N VAL A 181 11.98 4.73 -3.90
CA VAL A 181 10.61 4.68 -4.43
C VAL A 181 10.54 3.96 -5.77
N TRP A 182 11.39 4.33 -6.73
CA TRP A 182 11.34 3.72 -8.07
C TRP A 182 12.06 2.37 -8.12
N GLN A 183 13.16 2.19 -7.36
CA GLN A 183 13.92 0.95 -7.38
C GLN A 183 13.10 -0.24 -6.91
N ARG A 184 12.28 -0.07 -5.87
CA ARG A 184 11.46 -1.19 -5.36
C ARG A 184 10.42 -1.68 -6.37
N LEU A 185 9.86 -0.77 -7.18
CA LEU A 185 8.85 -1.07 -8.19
C LEU A 185 9.46 -1.77 -9.41
N LYS A 186 10.68 -1.37 -9.82
CA LYS A 186 11.38 -1.99 -10.96
C LYS A 186 11.74 -3.46 -10.76
N ARG A 187 11.74 -3.95 -9.53
CA ARG A 187 12.13 -5.34 -9.22
C ARG A 187 11.01 -6.36 -9.41
N ASN A 188 9.77 -5.90 -9.58
CA ASN A 188 8.63 -6.74 -9.91
C ASN A 188 8.15 -6.40 -11.33
N SER A 189 7.86 -7.43 -12.12
CA SER A 189 7.50 -7.29 -13.52
C SER A 189 6.21 -6.48 -13.74
N GLY A 190 5.19 -6.67 -12.89
CA GLY A 190 3.91 -5.96 -13.00
C GLY A 190 4.04 -4.45 -12.71
N THR A 191 4.91 -4.07 -11.78
CA THR A 191 5.15 -2.64 -11.45
C THR A 191 6.37 -2.04 -12.14
N ALA A 192 7.06 -2.77 -13.03
CA ALA A 192 8.33 -2.32 -13.60
C ALA A 192 8.19 -1.07 -14.47
N GLU A 193 7.13 -0.99 -15.28
CA GLU A 193 6.84 0.19 -16.12
C GLU A 193 6.58 1.43 -15.26
N LEU A 194 5.83 1.29 -14.16
CA LEU A 194 5.59 2.38 -13.20
C LEU A 194 6.91 2.83 -12.54
N GLY A 195 7.75 1.88 -12.16
CA GLY A 195 9.09 2.17 -11.64
C GLY A 195 9.96 2.92 -12.65
N GLY A 196 9.94 2.53 -13.93
CA GLY A 196 10.65 3.23 -15.00
C GLY A 196 10.13 4.64 -15.24
N TRP A 197 8.81 4.84 -15.20
CA TRP A 197 8.21 6.17 -15.28
C TRP A 197 8.65 7.06 -14.10
N LEU A 198 8.62 6.53 -12.88
CA LEU A 198 9.05 7.26 -11.68
C LEU A 198 10.55 7.58 -11.72
N GLU A 199 11.41 6.66 -12.14
CA GLU A 199 12.84 6.88 -12.33
C GLU A 199 13.11 8.06 -13.28
N LYS A 200 12.47 8.05 -14.46
CA LYS A 200 12.58 9.12 -15.47
C LYS A 200 12.16 10.48 -14.93
N ASN A 201 11.01 10.56 -14.26
CA ASN A 201 10.42 11.84 -13.84
C ASN A 201 11.02 12.37 -12.53
N LEU A 202 11.41 11.49 -11.61
CA LEU A 202 12.10 11.88 -10.39
C LEU A 202 13.56 12.26 -10.63
N LEU A 203 14.20 11.82 -11.73
CA LEU A 203 15.53 12.30 -12.11
C LEU A 203 15.56 13.83 -12.28
N ALA A 204 14.49 14.42 -12.82
CA ALA A 204 14.36 15.88 -12.93
C ALA A 204 14.32 16.57 -11.57
N VAL A 205 13.66 15.95 -10.58
CA VAL A 205 13.66 16.41 -9.19
C VAL A 205 15.07 16.42 -8.60
N THR A 206 15.91 15.43 -8.92
CA THR A 206 17.29 15.40 -8.41
C THR A 206 18.19 16.51 -8.99
N SER A 207 17.76 17.14 -10.09
CA SER A 207 18.52 18.17 -10.82
C SER A 207 18.19 19.61 -10.41
N VAL A 208 17.18 19.81 -9.55
CA VAL A 208 16.82 21.15 -9.04
C VAL A 208 17.61 21.51 -7.77
N PRO A 209 17.73 22.80 -7.41
CA PRO A 209 18.31 23.21 -6.14
C PRO A 209 17.73 22.43 -4.95
N ARG A 210 18.59 21.97 -4.04
CA ARG A 210 18.21 21.06 -2.96
C ARG A 210 17.01 21.53 -2.15
N TYR A 211 16.91 22.83 -1.86
CA TYR A 211 15.79 23.40 -1.11
C TYR A 211 14.42 23.26 -1.79
N LEU A 212 14.38 23.01 -3.11
CA LEU A 212 13.15 22.76 -3.88
C LEU A 212 12.78 21.28 -3.97
N VAL A 213 13.73 20.37 -3.71
CA VAL A 213 13.53 18.91 -3.87
C VAL A 213 12.32 18.40 -3.09
N PRO A 214 12.10 18.76 -1.80
CA PRO A 214 10.94 18.26 -1.06
C PRO A 214 9.59 18.61 -1.71
N SER A 215 9.47 19.83 -2.25
CA SER A 215 8.22 20.30 -2.88
C SER A 215 7.93 19.58 -4.19
N TYR A 216 8.93 19.44 -5.05
CA TYR A 216 8.75 18.72 -6.33
C TYR A 216 8.61 17.20 -6.14
N PHE A 217 9.27 16.62 -5.13
CA PHE A 217 9.03 15.22 -4.75
C PHE A 217 7.57 15.03 -4.32
N ASP A 218 7.07 15.85 -3.39
CA ASP A 218 5.68 15.79 -2.93
C ASP A 218 4.68 15.89 -4.09
N LEU A 219 4.91 16.81 -5.02
CA LEU A 219 4.08 16.97 -6.21
C LEU A 219 4.01 15.69 -7.06
N VAL A 220 5.16 15.14 -7.45
CA VAL A 220 5.23 13.95 -8.33
C VAL A 220 4.61 12.74 -7.63
N ILE A 221 4.95 12.51 -6.36
CA ILE A 221 4.45 11.38 -5.59
C ILE A 221 2.94 11.50 -5.34
N THR A 222 2.43 12.69 -5.03
CA THR A 222 0.99 12.91 -4.86
C THR A 222 0.23 12.68 -6.15
N GLY A 223 0.75 13.20 -7.26
CA GLY A 223 0.14 13.03 -8.57
C GLY A 223 0.03 11.55 -8.97
N ALA A 224 1.11 10.78 -8.82
CA ALA A 224 1.11 9.34 -9.05
C ALA A 224 0.18 8.59 -8.08
N TYR A 225 0.22 8.93 -6.79
CA TYR A 225 -0.62 8.31 -5.77
C TYR A 225 -2.11 8.48 -6.06
N CYS A 226 -2.56 9.69 -6.40
CA CYS A 226 -3.96 9.93 -6.75
C CYS A 226 -4.41 9.09 -7.96
N LEU A 227 -3.58 8.98 -9.00
CA LEU A 227 -3.91 8.17 -10.18
C LEU A 227 -3.94 6.67 -9.87
N LEU A 228 -3.06 6.19 -8.98
CA LEU A 228 -3.08 4.80 -8.51
C LEU A 228 -4.33 4.48 -7.69
N LEU A 229 -4.80 5.43 -6.86
CA LEU A 229 -6.08 5.29 -6.15
C LEU A 229 -7.26 5.26 -7.11
N ASP A 230 -7.28 6.16 -8.10
CA ASP A 230 -8.32 6.19 -9.13
C ASP A 230 -8.37 4.86 -9.90
N GLN A 231 -7.22 4.27 -10.23
CA GLN A 231 -7.14 2.94 -10.83
C GLN A 231 -7.61 1.84 -9.89
N ALA A 232 -7.25 1.87 -8.60
CA ALA A 232 -7.73 0.88 -7.64
C ALA A 232 -9.26 0.86 -7.57
N TRP A 233 -9.89 2.03 -7.56
CA TRP A 233 -11.34 2.14 -7.53
C TRP A 233 -11.99 1.80 -8.88
N SER A 234 -11.35 2.11 -10.01
CA SER A 234 -11.89 1.79 -11.34
C SER A 234 -11.93 0.28 -11.62
N LEU A 235 -11.03 -0.48 -11.01
CA LEU A 235 -11.00 -1.95 -11.07
C LEU A 235 -12.00 -2.62 -10.13
N MET A 236 -12.64 -1.87 -9.23
CA MET A 236 -13.63 -2.38 -8.30
C MET A 236 -15.06 -2.24 -8.83
N SER A 237 -15.99 -2.91 -8.18
CA SER A 237 -17.42 -2.85 -8.48
C SER A 237 -17.95 -1.40 -8.50
N SER A 238 -19.08 -1.19 -9.18
CA SER A 238 -19.76 0.11 -9.21
C SER A 238 -20.12 0.62 -7.81
N PHE A 239 -20.43 -0.29 -6.87
CA PHE A 239 -20.65 0.04 -5.46
C PHE A 239 -19.49 0.83 -4.85
N VAL A 240 -18.25 0.47 -5.19
CA VAL A 240 -17.05 1.19 -4.73
C VAL A 240 -16.75 2.39 -5.61
N HIS A 241 -16.60 2.18 -6.92
CA HIS A 241 -16.16 3.21 -7.87
C HIS A 241 -17.05 4.45 -7.81
N GLU A 242 -18.37 4.24 -7.85
CA GLU A 242 -19.40 5.29 -7.79
C GLU A 242 -19.80 5.65 -6.35
N GLY A 243 -19.19 4.99 -5.36
CA GLY A 243 -19.48 5.16 -3.94
C GLY A 243 -18.99 6.50 -3.36
N SER A 244 -19.25 6.70 -2.07
CA SER A 244 -18.72 7.85 -1.34
C SER A 244 -17.20 7.75 -1.14
N SER A 245 -16.55 8.86 -0.80
CA SER A 245 -15.14 8.85 -0.41
C SER A 245 -14.86 7.90 0.76
N PHE A 246 -15.79 7.80 1.72
CA PHE A 246 -15.70 6.86 2.82
C PHE A 246 -15.71 5.40 2.32
N ASN A 247 -16.64 5.05 1.43
CA ASN A 247 -16.71 3.69 0.87
C ASN A 247 -15.44 3.35 0.08
N ARG A 248 -15.00 4.26 -0.78
CA ARG A 248 -13.74 4.14 -1.53
C ARG A 248 -12.53 3.95 -0.62
N ASN A 249 -12.45 4.69 0.48
CA ASN A 249 -11.35 4.54 1.45
C ASN A 249 -11.41 3.21 2.20
N LEU A 250 -12.60 2.72 2.58
CA LEU A 250 -12.74 1.40 3.20
C LEU A 250 -12.36 0.27 2.23
N ALA A 251 -12.76 0.39 0.97
CA ALA A 251 -12.47 -0.61 -0.06
C ALA A 251 -10.97 -0.78 -0.33
N LEU A 252 -10.15 0.26 -0.10
CA LEU A 252 -8.69 0.14 -0.17
C LEU A 252 -8.12 -0.84 0.86
N GLY A 253 -8.86 -1.18 1.92
CA GLY A 253 -8.52 -2.29 2.82
C GLY A 253 -8.40 -3.63 2.08
N SER A 254 -9.15 -3.83 0.99
CA SER A 254 -9.02 -5.00 0.11
C SER A 254 -7.65 -5.06 -0.56
N VAL A 255 -7.15 -3.91 -0.99
CA VAL A 255 -5.83 -3.78 -1.64
C VAL A 255 -4.71 -3.86 -0.61
N GLN A 256 -4.93 -3.37 0.62
CA GLN A 256 -3.96 -3.49 1.71
C GLN A 256 -3.76 -4.95 2.14
N CYS A 257 -4.85 -5.63 2.48
CA CYS A 257 -4.78 -6.98 3.06
C CYS A 257 -4.67 -8.09 2.01
N GLY A 258 -5.11 -7.84 0.77
CA GLY A 258 -5.04 -8.78 -0.34
C GLY A 258 -3.84 -8.52 -1.22
N GLY A 259 -2.84 -9.41 -1.17
CA GLY A 259 -1.66 -9.37 -2.03
C GLY A 259 -1.09 -10.76 -2.27
N VAL A 260 -0.19 -10.89 -3.24
CA VAL A 260 0.56 -12.14 -3.48
C VAL A 260 1.70 -12.23 -2.46
N VAL A 261 1.76 -13.34 -1.72
CA VAL A 261 2.80 -13.64 -0.72
C VAL A 261 3.20 -15.10 -0.85
N HIS A 262 4.45 -15.35 -1.25
CA HIS A 262 4.92 -16.67 -1.67
C HIS A 262 5.04 -17.69 -0.52
N SER A 263 5.31 -17.25 0.69
CA SER A 263 5.37 -18.11 1.89
C SER A 263 4.00 -18.52 2.41
N ALA A 264 2.94 -17.90 1.92
CA ALA A 264 1.58 -18.09 2.40
C ALA A 264 0.60 -18.33 1.25
N PRO A 265 0.84 -19.34 0.39
CA PRO A 265 -0.01 -19.60 -0.78
C PRO A 265 -1.35 -20.21 -0.36
N LEU A 266 -2.35 -20.09 -1.25
CA LEU A 266 -3.52 -20.95 -1.19
C LEU A 266 -3.14 -22.40 -1.55
N PRO A 267 -3.92 -23.40 -1.09
CA PRO A 267 -3.69 -24.79 -1.46
C PRO A 267 -3.83 -25.03 -2.97
N SER A 268 -3.22 -26.12 -3.44
CA SER A 268 -3.31 -26.50 -4.85
C SER A 268 -4.76 -26.82 -5.26
N PHE A 269 -5.14 -26.35 -6.45
CA PHE A 269 -6.49 -26.50 -7.00
C PHE A 269 -6.62 -27.74 -7.87
N SER A 270 -7.86 -28.14 -8.16
CA SER A 270 -8.12 -29.24 -9.08
C SER A 270 -7.61 -28.94 -10.49
N PRO A 271 -6.99 -29.93 -11.17
CA PRO A 271 -6.65 -29.81 -12.60
C PRO A 271 -7.90 -29.78 -13.50
N ALA A 272 -9.06 -30.19 -12.99
CA ALA A 272 -10.36 -30.15 -13.67
C ALA A 272 -11.19 -28.91 -13.28
N LEU A 273 -10.57 -27.91 -12.64
CA LEU A 273 -11.23 -26.66 -12.28
C LEU A 273 -11.67 -25.88 -13.53
N ALA A 274 -12.90 -25.36 -13.53
CA ALA A 274 -13.39 -24.57 -14.64
C ALA A 274 -12.60 -23.24 -14.77
N PRO A 275 -12.39 -22.72 -15.99
CA PRO A 275 -11.80 -21.40 -16.19
C PRO A 275 -12.59 -20.29 -15.48
N PRO A 276 -11.94 -19.23 -14.99
CA PRO A 276 -10.50 -19.01 -15.00
C PRO A 276 -9.74 -19.91 -14.02
N VAL A 277 -8.54 -20.33 -14.42
CA VAL A 277 -7.63 -21.09 -13.54
C VAL A 277 -6.75 -20.14 -12.73
N PRO A 278 -6.33 -20.55 -11.52
CA PRO A 278 -5.43 -19.80 -10.65
C PRO A 278 -4.18 -19.26 -11.38
N PRO A 279 -3.81 -17.99 -11.18
CA PRO A 279 -2.62 -17.42 -11.78
C PRO A 279 -1.34 -18.08 -11.25
N VAL A 280 -0.34 -18.20 -12.11
CA VAL A 280 1.01 -18.67 -11.81
C VAL A 280 2.03 -17.67 -12.32
N HIS A 281 3.10 -17.46 -11.54
CA HIS A 281 4.25 -16.68 -11.94
C HIS A 281 5.36 -17.63 -12.37
N VAL A 282 5.90 -17.42 -13.58
CA VAL A 282 7.03 -18.20 -14.08
C VAL A 282 8.32 -17.46 -13.76
N THR A 283 9.20 -18.09 -13.00
CA THR A 283 10.51 -17.50 -12.67
C THR A 283 11.46 -17.56 -13.87
N SER A 284 12.60 -16.85 -13.76
CA SER A 284 13.68 -16.94 -14.74
C SER A 284 14.28 -18.34 -14.90
N SER A 285 14.04 -19.24 -13.93
CA SER A 285 14.44 -20.64 -13.98
C SER A 285 13.31 -21.57 -14.47
N GLU A 286 12.27 -21.01 -15.10
CA GLU A 286 11.08 -21.72 -15.61
C GLU A 286 10.25 -22.44 -14.54
N GLU A 287 10.45 -22.10 -13.26
CA GLU A 287 9.66 -22.64 -12.16
C GLU A 287 8.31 -21.91 -12.08
N GLN A 288 7.22 -22.68 -11.99
CA GLN A 288 5.88 -22.12 -11.82
C GLN A 288 5.54 -21.99 -10.33
N ILE A 289 5.36 -20.75 -9.89
CA ILE A 289 5.02 -20.43 -8.50
C ILE A 289 3.57 -19.96 -8.45
N PRO A 290 2.75 -20.44 -7.50
CA PRO A 290 1.40 -19.91 -7.29
C PRO A 290 1.41 -18.39 -7.11
N ALA A 291 0.60 -17.69 -7.89
CA ALA A 291 0.48 -16.23 -7.86
C ALA A 291 -0.92 -15.77 -7.44
N CYS A 292 -1.65 -16.63 -6.71
CA CYS A 292 -2.93 -16.24 -6.12
C CYS A 292 -2.70 -15.16 -5.06
N VAL A 293 -3.54 -14.13 -5.11
CA VAL A 293 -3.72 -13.21 -3.99
C VAL A 293 -4.17 -14.01 -2.78
N THR A 294 -3.57 -13.74 -1.62
CA THR A 294 -3.98 -14.30 -0.33
C THR A 294 -4.31 -13.16 0.64
N LEU A 295 -5.18 -13.44 1.60
CA LEU A 295 -5.73 -12.43 2.49
C LEU A 295 -5.06 -12.46 3.87
N SER A 296 -4.43 -11.35 4.25
CA SER A 296 -3.90 -11.14 5.59
C SER A 296 -5.02 -10.89 6.60
N ALA A 297 -4.92 -11.49 7.79
CA ALA A 297 -5.78 -11.15 8.93
C ALA A 297 -5.45 -9.77 9.54
N GLY A 298 -4.28 -9.20 9.23
CA GLY A 298 -3.86 -7.90 9.72
C GLY A 298 -2.37 -7.64 9.53
N LEU A 299 -2.03 -6.42 9.12
CA LEU A 299 -0.66 -5.98 8.95
C LEU A 299 -0.12 -5.32 10.22
N PRO A 300 1.17 -5.47 10.58
CA PRO A 300 2.17 -6.32 9.91
C PRO A 300 2.20 -7.77 10.42
N HIS A 301 1.58 -8.06 11.58
CA HIS A 301 1.85 -9.28 12.36
C HIS A 301 1.30 -10.57 11.74
N PHE A 302 0.26 -10.48 10.89
CA PHE A 302 -0.39 -11.61 10.22
C PHE A 302 -0.27 -11.47 8.71
N SER A 303 0.92 -11.10 8.23
CA SER A 303 1.15 -10.76 6.83
C SER A 303 1.93 -11.82 6.05
N THR A 304 2.65 -12.71 6.71
CA THR A 304 3.55 -13.68 6.06
C THR A 304 3.53 -15.06 6.72
N GLY A 305 4.04 -16.05 6.00
CA GLY A 305 4.17 -17.44 6.42
C GLY A 305 2.84 -18.06 6.86
N TYR A 306 2.94 -19.00 7.81
CA TYR A 306 1.76 -19.66 8.37
C TYR A 306 0.81 -18.64 9.04
N MET A 307 1.31 -17.52 9.56
CA MET A 307 0.51 -16.52 10.26
C MET A 307 -0.39 -15.66 9.36
N ARG A 308 -0.29 -15.75 8.03
CA ARG A 308 -1.08 -14.87 7.14
C ARG A 308 -2.54 -15.26 7.04
N ASN A 309 -2.79 -16.52 6.70
CA ASN A 309 -4.10 -17.01 6.29
C ASN A 309 -4.83 -17.67 7.45
N TRP A 310 -5.82 -16.96 7.99
CA TRP A 310 -6.69 -17.44 9.05
C TRP A 310 -8.12 -17.64 8.53
N GLY A 311 -8.66 -18.87 8.60
CA GLY A 311 -9.96 -19.21 8.02
C GLY A 311 -11.10 -18.37 8.58
N ARG A 312 -11.15 -18.16 9.90
CA ARG A 312 -12.15 -17.28 10.52
C ARG A 312 -12.09 -15.87 9.94
N ASP A 313 -10.94 -15.22 10.05
CA ASP A 313 -10.75 -13.83 9.62
C ASP A 313 -10.95 -13.67 8.11
N THR A 314 -10.51 -14.67 7.34
CA THR A 314 -10.71 -14.73 5.89
C THR A 314 -12.19 -14.71 5.55
N PHE A 315 -12.99 -15.61 6.12
CA PHE A 315 -14.40 -15.74 5.74
C PHE A 315 -15.34 -14.75 6.46
N ILE A 316 -14.91 -14.08 7.52
CA ILE A 316 -15.60 -12.87 7.98
C ILE A 316 -15.38 -11.73 6.98
N SER A 317 -14.16 -11.60 6.46
CA SER A 317 -13.75 -10.45 5.65
C SER A 317 -14.04 -10.61 4.15
N LEU A 318 -14.14 -11.84 3.63
CA LEU A 318 -14.17 -12.15 2.19
C LEU A 318 -15.30 -11.41 1.47
N ARG A 319 -16.49 -11.37 2.06
CA ARG A 319 -17.63 -10.66 1.48
C ARG A 319 -17.34 -9.17 1.32
N GLY A 320 -16.87 -8.53 2.38
CA GLY A 320 -16.59 -7.09 2.38
C GLY A 320 -15.40 -6.71 1.51
N LEU A 321 -14.31 -7.48 1.59
CA LEU A 321 -13.07 -7.15 0.91
C LEU A 321 -13.03 -7.61 -0.53
N PHE A 322 -13.66 -8.74 -0.90
CA PHE A 322 -13.58 -9.27 -2.27
C PHE A 322 -14.92 -9.30 -3.01
N ILE A 323 -16.00 -9.79 -2.41
CA ILE A 323 -17.29 -9.89 -3.14
C ILE A 323 -17.83 -8.48 -3.42
N LEU A 324 -18.03 -7.66 -2.39
CA LEU A 324 -18.58 -6.31 -2.57
C LEU A 324 -17.69 -5.39 -3.39
N THR A 325 -16.38 -5.65 -3.45
CA THR A 325 -15.42 -4.87 -4.26
C THR A 325 -15.29 -5.38 -5.69
N GLY A 326 -15.96 -6.47 -6.08
CA GLY A 326 -15.90 -7.02 -7.44
C GLY A 326 -14.74 -7.98 -7.71
N ARG A 327 -13.96 -8.36 -6.69
CA ARG A 327 -12.84 -9.31 -6.76
C ARG A 327 -13.33 -10.76 -6.69
N TYR A 328 -14.27 -11.09 -7.56
CA TYR A 328 -14.99 -12.37 -7.54
C TYR A 328 -14.05 -13.55 -7.75
N GLN A 329 -13.07 -13.41 -8.64
CA GLN A 329 -12.15 -14.49 -8.94
C GLN A 329 -11.29 -14.85 -7.72
N GLU A 330 -10.75 -13.86 -7.01
CA GLU A 330 -10.01 -14.09 -5.77
C GLU A 330 -10.90 -14.70 -4.69
N ALA A 331 -12.15 -14.24 -4.55
CA ALA A 331 -13.11 -14.83 -3.61
C ALA A 331 -13.35 -16.32 -3.90
N ARG A 332 -13.56 -16.67 -5.18
CA ARG A 332 -13.72 -18.06 -5.63
C ARG A 332 -12.52 -18.92 -5.26
N TYR A 333 -11.30 -18.45 -5.49
CA TYR A 333 -10.09 -19.19 -5.15
C TYR A 333 -9.94 -19.41 -3.64
N HIS A 334 -10.31 -18.45 -2.80
CA HIS A 334 -10.29 -18.66 -1.35
C HIS A 334 -11.32 -19.72 -0.93
N ILE A 335 -12.56 -19.63 -1.44
CA ILE A 335 -13.61 -20.61 -1.15
C ILE A 335 -13.14 -22.03 -1.50
N LEU A 336 -12.64 -22.22 -2.73
CA LEU A 336 -12.22 -23.53 -3.24
C LEU A 336 -10.93 -24.05 -2.59
N GLY A 337 -9.96 -23.17 -2.31
CA GLY A 337 -8.72 -23.52 -1.65
C GLY A 337 -8.96 -24.08 -0.25
N TYR A 338 -9.79 -23.40 0.56
CA TYR A 338 -10.17 -23.90 1.87
C TYR A 338 -11.08 -25.14 1.79
N ALA A 339 -11.93 -25.26 0.77
CA ALA A 339 -12.76 -26.45 0.53
C ALA A 339 -11.91 -27.72 0.36
N GLY A 340 -10.76 -27.62 -0.31
CA GLY A 340 -9.81 -28.75 -0.47
C GLY A 340 -9.21 -29.22 0.86
N CYS A 341 -9.24 -28.37 1.88
CA CYS A 341 -8.73 -28.64 3.21
C CYS A 341 -9.80 -29.19 4.18
N LEU A 342 -11.10 -29.14 3.85
CA LEU A 342 -12.17 -29.52 4.79
C LEU A 342 -11.87 -30.90 5.41
N ARG A 343 -12.04 -30.98 6.72
CA ARG A 343 -11.81 -32.21 7.49
C ARG A 343 -12.59 -32.16 8.78
N HIS A 344 -13.08 -33.30 9.26
CA HIS A 344 -13.92 -33.39 10.46
C HIS A 344 -15.19 -32.54 10.34
N GLY A 345 -15.65 -32.28 9.12
CA GLY A 345 -16.74 -31.32 8.84
C GLY A 345 -16.36 -29.85 9.05
N LEU A 346 -15.08 -29.52 9.25
CA LEU A 346 -14.59 -28.18 9.60
C LEU A 346 -13.67 -27.60 8.52
N ILE A 347 -13.66 -26.27 8.44
CA ILE A 347 -12.69 -25.48 7.69
C ILE A 347 -11.55 -25.08 8.65
N PRO A 348 -10.27 -25.16 8.24
CA PRO A 348 -9.17 -24.90 9.15
C PRO A 348 -9.12 -23.43 9.60
N ASN A 349 -8.71 -23.21 10.85
CA ASN A 349 -8.41 -21.86 11.31
C ASN A 349 -7.09 -21.36 10.77
N LEU A 350 -6.04 -22.18 10.88
CA LEU A 350 -4.72 -21.89 10.34
C LEU A 350 -4.61 -22.64 9.02
N LEU A 351 -4.39 -21.96 7.90
CA LEU A 351 -4.35 -22.62 6.59
C LEU A 351 -3.01 -23.31 6.30
N ASP A 352 -1.88 -22.62 6.49
CA ASP A 352 -0.51 -23.09 6.19
C ASP A 352 -0.40 -23.90 4.86
N GLY A 353 -0.86 -23.30 3.76
CA GLY A 353 -0.85 -23.91 2.42
C GLY A 353 -1.74 -25.16 2.27
N GLY A 354 -2.56 -25.49 3.27
CA GLY A 354 -3.50 -26.60 3.27
C GLY A 354 -2.94 -27.93 3.79
N ARG A 355 -1.63 -28.05 4.02
CA ARG A 355 -1.00 -29.35 4.41
C ARG A 355 -0.75 -29.48 5.90
N LYS A 356 -0.44 -28.38 6.57
CA LYS A 356 -0.21 -28.31 8.03
C LYS A 356 -1.30 -27.47 8.72
N SER A 357 -2.50 -27.52 8.16
CA SER A 357 -3.63 -26.74 8.63
C SER A 357 -4.12 -27.21 9.99
N ARG A 358 -4.65 -26.28 10.79
CA ARG A 358 -5.14 -26.58 12.14
C ARG A 358 -6.67 -26.45 12.23
N PHE A 359 -7.33 -27.47 12.77
CA PHE A 359 -8.80 -27.61 12.83
C PHE A 359 -9.34 -27.42 14.26
N ASN A 360 -8.95 -26.32 14.89
CA ASN A 360 -9.38 -25.95 16.25
C ASN A 360 -10.48 -24.88 16.28
N CYS A 361 -11.06 -24.58 15.12
CA CYS A 361 -11.99 -23.47 14.94
C CYS A 361 -13.37 -23.98 14.51
N ARG A 362 -14.34 -23.72 15.39
CA ARG A 362 -15.74 -24.16 15.26
C ARG A 362 -16.58 -23.31 14.31
N ASP A 363 -16.17 -22.06 14.12
CA ASP A 363 -16.96 -21.02 13.47
C ASP A 363 -16.51 -20.74 12.02
N ALA A 364 -15.26 -21.07 11.66
CA ALA A 364 -14.75 -20.86 10.30
C ALA A 364 -15.60 -21.55 9.22
N VAL A 365 -16.12 -22.76 9.48
CA VAL A 365 -16.98 -23.47 8.53
C VAL A 365 -18.29 -22.72 8.26
N TRP A 366 -18.89 -22.10 9.28
CA TRP A 366 -20.13 -21.36 9.13
C TRP A 366 -19.92 -20.05 8.37
N TRP A 367 -18.82 -19.34 8.65
CA TRP A 367 -18.44 -18.16 7.87
C TRP A 367 -18.10 -18.51 6.42
N TRP A 368 -17.46 -19.66 6.18
CA TRP A 368 -17.20 -20.17 4.83
C TRP A 368 -18.48 -20.46 4.07
N LEU A 369 -19.46 -21.14 4.70
CA LEU A 369 -20.78 -21.38 4.12
C LEU A 369 -21.52 -20.07 3.84
N TYR A 370 -21.49 -19.11 4.77
CA TYR A 370 -22.06 -17.78 4.56
C TYR A 370 -21.43 -17.07 3.36
N CYS A 371 -20.10 -17.13 3.21
CA CYS A 371 -19.42 -16.57 2.05
C CYS A 371 -19.81 -17.25 0.74
N ILE A 372 -20.01 -18.57 0.73
CA ILE A 372 -20.50 -19.28 -0.46
C ILE A 372 -21.91 -18.81 -0.81
N GLN A 373 -22.80 -18.69 0.18
CA GLN A 373 -24.13 -18.14 -0.03
C GLN A 373 -24.06 -16.74 -0.63
N SER A 374 -23.30 -15.82 0.00
CA SER A 374 -23.09 -14.47 -0.52
C SER A 374 -22.50 -14.46 -1.92
N TYR A 375 -21.57 -15.38 -2.22
CA TYR A 375 -20.99 -15.52 -3.55
C TYR A 375 -22.06 -15.91 -4.58
N VAL A 376 -22.89 -16.90 -4.26
CA VAL A 376 -23.96 -17.38 -5.15
C VAL A 376 -25.02 -16.30 -5.39
N GLU A 377 -25.34 -15.51 -4.37
CA GLU A 377 -26.39 -14.47 -4.42
C GLU A 377 -25.91 -13.17 -5.08
N GLU A 378 -24.66 -12.76 -4.87
CA GLU A 378 -24.17 -11.43 -5.27
C GLU A 378 -23.27 -11.44 -6.51
N VAL A 379 -22.65 -12.58 -6.85
CA VAL A 379 -21.78 -12.69 -8.03
C VAL A 379 -22.60 -13.09 -9.26
N PRO A 380 -22.41 -12.42 -10.41
CA PRO A 380 -23.02 -12.86 -11.66
C PRO A 380 -22.69 -14.32 -11.98
N GLU A 381 -23.71 -15.13 -12.26
CA GLU A 381 -23.57 -16.59 -12.46
C GLU A 381 -22.90 -17.33 -11.29
N GLY A 382 -22.98 -16.76 -10.07
CA GLY A 382 -22.29 -17.26 -8.89
C GLY A 382 -22.62 -18.71 -8.52
N SER A 383 -23.82 -19.20 -8.85
CA SER A 383 -24.22 -20.60 -8.63
C SER A 383 -23.33 -21.62 -9.35
N ALA A 384 -22.61 -21.22 -10.41
CA ALA A 384 -21.69 -22.11 -11.12
C ALA A 384 -20.55 -22.63 -10.22
N ILE A 385 -20.17 -21.89 -9.17
CA ILE A 385 -19.12 -22.31 -8.22
C ILE A 385 -19.45 -23.65 -7.54
N LEU A 386 -20.74 -23.98 -7.39
CA LEU A 386 -21.17 -25.23 -6.76
C LEU A 386 -20.74 -26.48 -7.54
N GLN A 387 -20.50 -26.33 -8.84
CA GLN A 387 -20.04 -27.40 -9.73
C GLN A 387 -18.52 -27.44 -9.90
N ASP A 388 -17.80 -26.45 -9.38
CA ASP A 388 -16.35 -26.43 -9.46
C ASP A 388 -15.74 -27.63 -8.73
N LYS A 389 -14.75 -28.23 -9.38
CA LYS A 389 -14.02 -29.37 -8.83
C LYS A 389 -13.08 -28.90 -7.74
N VAL A 390 -13.23 -29.49 -6.57
CA VAL A 390 -12.37 -29.34 -5.42
C VAL A 390 -11.54 -30.62 -5.28
N SER A 391 -10.23 -30.50 -5.39
CA SER A 391 -9.33 -31.60 -5.04
C SER A 391 -9.20 -31.72 -3.53
N ARG A 392 -9.59 -32.88 -3.00
CA ARG A 392 -9.47 -33.18 -1.57
C ARG A 392 -8.02 -33.47 -1.22
N ILE A 393 -7.39 -32.58 -0.46
CA ILE A 393 -6.05 -32.83 0.08
C ILE A 393 -6.11 -34.02 1.03
N PHE A 394 -7.17 -34.10 1.85
CA PHE A 394 -7.42 -35.21 2.76
C PHE A 394 -8.80 -35.82 2.43
N PRO A 395 -8.85 -36.87 1.59
CA PRO A 395 -10.12 -37.50 1.22
C PRO A 395 -10.90 -38.09 2.39
N GLN A 396 -10.22 -38.48 3.47
CA GLN A 396 -10.84 -38.88 4.74
C GLN A 396 -10.10 -38.23 5.90
N ASP A 397 -10.75 -38.15 7.06
CA ASP A 397 -10.23 -37.51 8.27
C ASP A 397 -8.84 -37.99 8.70
N ASP A 398 -8.55 -39.27 8.55
CA ASP A 398 -7.26 -39.89 8.91
C ASP A 398 -6.35 -40.18 7.70
N SER A 399 -6.75 -39.78 6.49
CA SER A 399 -5.96 -40.08 5.30
C SER A 399 -4.66 -39.23 5.27
N PRO A 400 -3.59 -39.74 4.63
CA PRO A 400 -2.45 -38.90 4.26
C PRO A 400 -2.87 -37.86 3.19
N PRO A 401 -2.09 -36.78 3.02
CA PRO A 401 -2.36 -35.79 1.99
C PRO A 401 -2.17 -36.38 0.58
N GLN A 402 -3.12 -36.14 -0.32
CA GLN A 402 -3.09 -36.60 -1.70
C GLN A 402 -2.75 -35.46 -2.68
N PRO A 403 -2.15 -35.78 -3.84
CA PRO A 403 -1.92 -34.79 -4.89
C PRO A 403 -3.24 -34.36 -5.55
N PRO A 404 -3.31 -33.14 -6.15
CA PRO A 404 -4.49 -32.67 -6.88
C PRO A 404 -4.92 -33.65 -7.98
N GLY A 405 -6.24 -33.76 -8.19
CA GLY A 405 -6.85 -34.69 -9.15
C GLY A 405 -7.04 -36.12 -8.67
N THR A 406 -6.50 -36.50 -7.50
CA THR A 406 -6.66 -37.88 -6.97
C THR A 406 -8.09 -38.15 -6.55
N VAL A 407 -8.70 -37.22 -5.82
CA VAL A 407 -10.09 -37.26 -5.39
C VAL A 407 -10.68 -35.88 -5.59
N ASP A 408 -11.46 -35.74 -6.66
CA ASP A 408 -12.13 -34.51 -7.02
C ASP A 408 -13.63 -34.67 -6.84
N GLN A 409 -14.25 -33.70 -6.17
CA GLN A 409 -15.70 -33.64 -6.02
C GLN A 409 -16.18 -32.20 -6.26
N PRO A 410 -17.41 -32.01 -6.76
CA PRO A 410 -18.06 -30.70 -6.78
C PRO A 410 -18.03 -30.02 -5.42
N LEU A 411 -17.92 -28.69 -5.39
CA LEU A 411 -18.03 -27.90 -4.17
C LEU A 411 -19.34 -28.19 -3.42
N ALA A 412 -20.45 -28.42 -4.13
CA ALA A 412 -21.73 -28.82 -3.52
C ALA A 412 -21.62 -30.07 -2.64
N ASP A 413 -20.83 -31.07 -3.05
CA ASP A 413 -20.64 -32.30 -2.30
C ASP A 413 -19.76 -32.04 -1.06
N VAL A 414 -18.77 -31.14 -1.16
CA VAL A 414 -17.97 -30.69 0.00
C VAL A 414 -18.85 -29.97 1.04
N ILE A 415 -19.77 -29.12 0.59
CA ILE A 415 -20.75 -28.44 1.46
C ILE A 415 -21.63 -29.47 2.15
N GLN A 416 -22.16 -30.43 1.38
CA GLN A 416 -23.01 -31.49 1.91
C GLN A 416 -22.27 -32.36 2.95
N GLU A 417 -21.00 -32.67 2.71
CA GLU A 417 -20.14 -33.37 3.66
C GLU A 417 -20.04 -32.61 4.99
N ALA A 418 -19.69 -31.31 4.94
CA ALA A 418 -19.58 -30.48 6.14
C ALA A 418 -20.89 -30.48 6.96
N LEU A 419 -22.02 -30.23 6.30
CA LEU A 419 -23.34 -30.21 6.95
C LEU A 419 -23.72 -31.58 7.52
N SER A 420 -23.44 -32.66 6.79
CA SER A 420 -23.78 -34.03 7.20
C SER A 420 -23.00 -34.44 8.45
N VAL A 421 -21.71 -34.12 8.53
CA VAL A 421 -20.89 -34.43 9.71
C VAL A 421 -21.40 -33.66 10.94
N HIS A 422 -21.74 -32.38 10.79
CA HIS A 422 -22.32 -31.60 11.89
C HIS A 422 -23.67 -32.16 12.36
N PHE A 423 -24.52 -32.60 11.43
CA PHE A 423 -25.82 -33.18 11.77
C PHE A 423 -25.70 -34.54 12.47
N GLN A 424 -24.79 -35.41 12.00
CA GLN A 424 -24.53 -36.72 12.60
C GLN A 424 -23.79 -36.62 13.94
N GLY A 425 -22.98 -35.57 14.08
CA GLY A 425 -22.05 -35.38 15.19
C GLY A 425 -20.77 -36.18 15.02
N LEU A 426 -19.66 -35.63 15.53
CA LEU A 426 -18.35 -36.24 15.44
C LEU A 426 -17.52 -35.90 16.69
N CYS A 427 -16.87 -36.91 17.26
CA CYS A 427 -15.82 -36.74 18.26
C CYS A 427 -14.48 -37.09 17.63
N PHE A 428 -13.51 -36.18 17.68
CA PHE A 428 -12.19 -36.40 17.12
C PHE A 428 -11.09 -35.78 18.00
N ARG A 429 -9.86 -36.23 17.80
CA ARG A 429 -8.67 -35.62 18.40
C ARG A 429 -7.89 -34.89 17.32
N GLU A 430 -7.42 -33.67 17.59
CA GLU A 430 -6.59 -32.92 16.64
C GLU A 430 -5.40 -33.77 16.18
N ARG A 431 -5.16 -33.81 14.87
CA ARG A 431 -3.99 -34.50 14.30
C ARG A 431 -2.72 -33.86 14.85
N ASP A 432 -1.72 -34.68 15.16
CA ASP A 432 -0.44 -34.25 15.72
C ASP A 432 -0.55 -33.57 17.10
N ALA A 433 -1.62 -33.86 17.85
CA ALA A 433 -1.87 -33.33 19.19
C ALA A 433 -0.65 -33.46 20.13
N GLY A 434 -0.18 -32.31 20.60
CA GLY A 434 0.99 -32.20 21.45
C GLY A 434 1.55 -30.78 21.46
N ARG A 435 2.67 -30.61 22.17
CA ARG A 435 3.32 -29.30 22.33
C ARG A 435 3.85 -28.70 21.03
N GLU A 436 4.02 -29.51 19.99
CA GLU A 436 4.51 -29.07 18.69
C GLU A 436 3.47 -28.21 17.95
N ILE A 437 2.18 -28.53 18.09
CA ILE A 437 1.09 -27.76 17.46
C ILE A 437 0.47 -26.71 18.40
N ASP A 438 0.56 -26.92 19.72
CA ASP A 438 0.11 -25.96 20.73
C ASP A 438 0.84 -26.18 22.07
N ALA A 439 1.73 -25.26 22.43
CA ALA A 439 2.57 -25.38 23.63
C ALA A 439 1.80 -25.17 24.95
N HIS A 440 0.58 -24.60 24.88
CA HIS A 440 -0.19 -24.19 26.05
C HIS A 440 -1.48 -25.00 26.24
N MET A 441 -1.94 -25.70 25.20
CA MET A 441 -3.12 -26.56 25.27
C MET A 441 -2.89 -27.77 26.18
N THR A 442 -3.85 -28.01 27.07
CA THR A 442 -3.89 -29.26 27.86
C THR A 442 -4.18 -30.45 26.96
N ASP A 443 -3.72 -31.65 27.33
CA ASP A 443 -3.92 -32.87 26.54
C ASP A 443 -5.39 -33.15 26.16
N ARG A 444 -6.34 -32.86 27.06
CA ARG A 444 -7.78 -33.00 26.81
C ARG A 444 -8.34 -31.94 25.87
N GLY A 445 -7.70 -30.78 25.77
CA GLY A 445 -8.11 -29.68 24.90
C GLY A 445 -8.04 -30.04 23.41
N PHE A 446 -7.18 -30.99 23.04
CA PHE A 446 -7.09 -31.51 21.68
C PHE A 446 -8.27 -32.41 21.28
N ASN A 447 -9.12 -32.82 22.23
CA ASN A 447 -10.28 -33.65 21.94
C ASN A 447 -11.50 -32.75 21.73
N ASN A 448 -12.10 -32.84 20.54
CA ASN A 448 -13.20 -31.99 20.10
C ASN A 448 -14.44 -32.84 19.84
N GLN A 449 -15.61 -32.26 20.12
CA GLN A 449 -16.90 -32.82 19.78
C GLN A 449 -17.73 -31.77 19.04
N ILE A 450 -18.32 -32.17 17.92
CA ILE A 450 -19.27 -31.38 17.14
C ILE A 450 -20.59 -32.14 17.02
N GLY A 451 -21.69 -31.40 16.91
CA GLY A 451 -22.99 -32.00 16.70
C GLY A 451 -24.10 -30.96 16.67
N VAL A 452 -25.33 -31.44 16.57
CA VAL A 452 -26.55 -30.63 16.69
C VAL A 452 -27.36 -31.15 17.87
N HIS A 453 -27.93 -30.24 18.66
CA HIS A 453 -28.83 -30.62 19.74
C HIS A 453 -30.14 -31.17 19.14
N PRO A 454 -30.54 -32.42 19.45
CA PRO A 454 -31.68 -33.07 18.77
C PRO A 454 -33.01 -32.31 18.91
N ASP A 455 -33.24 -31.67 20.06
CA ASP A 455 -34.53 -31.02 20.35
C ASP A 455 -34.62 -29.58 19.83
N THR A 456 -33.49 -28.87 19.71
CA THR A 456 -33.49 -27.44 19.34
C THR A 456 -32.97 -27.20 17.93
N GLY A 457 -32.25 -28.17 17.34
CA GLY A 457 -31.56 -27.98 16.08
C GLY A 457 -30.32 -27.09 16.16
N SER A 458 -29.94 -26.63 17.36
CA SER A 458 -28.78 -25.74 17.56
C SER A 458 -27.46 -26.52 17.43
N ALA A 459 -26.51 -25.98 16.67
CA ALA A 459 -25.17 -26.56 16.56
C ALA A 459 -24.40 -26.37 17.88
N HIS A 460 -23.72 -27.42 18.34
CA HIS A 460 -22.82 -27.38 19.49
C HIS A 460 -21.41 -27.83 19.11
N PHE A 461 -20.42 -27.20 19.74
CA PHE A 461 -19.00 -27.56 19.67
C PHE A 461 -18.41 -27.49 21.07
N VAL A 462 -17.88 -28.61 21.55
CA VAL A 462 -17.39 -28.75 22.93
C VAL A 462 -15.98 -29.36 22.91
N HIS A 463 -15.03 -28.73 23.58
CA HIS A 463 -13.78 -29.41 23.96
C HIS A 463 -14.12 -30.39 25.07
N LEU A 464 -13.70 -31.65 24.95
CA LEU A 464 -13.94 -32.70 25.95
C LEU A 464 -13.05 -32.48 27.19
N ASN A 465 -13.19 -31.32 27.83
CA ASN A 465 -12.76 -31.08 29.19
C ASN A 465 -13.91 -31.50 30.11
N GLY A 466 -13.59 -32.17 31.23
CA GLY A 466 -14.58 -32.72 32.18
C GLY A 466 -15.47 -31.70 32.89
N SER A 467 -15.57 -30.47 32.38
CA SER A 467 -16.60 -29.48 32.69
C SER A 467 -17.28 -29.08 31.39
N THR A 468 -18.50 -29.56 31.18
CA THR A 468 -19.41 -29.21 30.08
C THR A 468 -19.64 -27.69 30.08
N GLN A 469 -18.85 -26.94 29.31
CA GLN A 469 -19.24 -25.59 28.92
C GLN A 469 -20.04 -25.71 27.62
N HIS A 470 -21.36 -25.79 27.75
CA HIS A 470 -22.27 -25.50 26.65
C HIS A 470 -22.09 -24.03 26.28
N LYS A 471 -21.39 -23.76 25.16
CA LYS A 471 -21.48 -22.48 24.48
C LYS A 471 -22.39 -22.70 23.28
N ASP A 472 -23.68 -22.55 23.51
CA ASP A 472 -24.69 -22.52 22.46
C ASP A 472 -24.37 -21.35 21.52
N PHE A 473 -24.35 -21.62 20.22
CA PHE A 473 -24.33 -20.59 19.20
C PHE A 473 -25.75 -20.55 18.64
N ASP A 474 -26.46 -19.46 18.88
CA ASP A 474 -27.64 -19.14 18.10
C ASP A 474 -27.15 -18.82 16.69
N ALA A 475 -27.35 -19.77 15.77
CA ALA A 475 -27.22 -19.49 14.35
C ALA A 475 -28.21 -18.37 14.02
N MET A 476 -27.69 -17.21 13.63
CA MET A 476 -28.50 -16.04 13.29
C MET A 476 -29.56 -16.41 12.25
N HIS A 477 -30.82 -16.11 12.59
CA HIS A 477 -31.99 -16.20 11.74
C HIS A 477 -31.95 -15.25 10.54
#